data_AF-A0A0N6ZIJ1-F1
#
_entry.id   AF-A0A0N6ZIJ1-F1
#
_cell.length_a   1.000
_cell.length_b   1.000
_cell.length_c   1.000
_cell.angle_alpha   90.00
_cell.angle_beta   90.00
_cell.angle_gamma   90.00
#
_symmetry.space_group_name_H-M   'P 1'
#
loop_
_entity.id
_entity.type
_entity.pdbx_description
1 polymer ?
#
loop_
_entity_poly.entity_id
_entity_poly.type
_entity_poly.pdbx_seq_one_letter_code
_entity_poly.pdbx_strand_id
1 'polypeptide(L)'
;MALMDFTTLTEPDPPEVTVRADAVSDEKLTLRLTDLTLTDVSFLPSSAAAVPVGIVSMLLSKPAASAVRQFFEDRTLDLPIDQLLRTSFPAGDTEVKVRLDRPELGSHKGMLMISGTVSVS
;
A
#
# COMPACT_ATOMS: atom_id res chain seq x y z
N MET A 1 -8.17 29.56 -5.47
CA MET A 1 -7.86 28.83 -6.72
C MET A 1 -6.36 28.88 -6.92
N ALA A 2 -5.72 27.75 -7.20
CA ALA A 2 -4.31 27.75 -7.56
C ALA A 2 -4.12 28.45 -8.92
N LEU A 3 -3.05 29.23 -9.05
CA LEU A 3 -2.74 29.93 -10.30
C LEU A 3 -2.47 28.93 -11.44
N MET A 4 -1.81 27.82 -11.13
CA MET A 4 -1.60 26.68 -12.02
C MET A 4 -2.24 25.46 -11.39
N ASP A 5 -3.04 24.76 -12.17
CA ASP A 5 -3.80 23.61 -11.71
C ASP A 5 -3.68 22.48 -12.74
N PHE A 6 -3.59 21.25 -12.25
CA PHE A 6 -3.40 20.05 -13.06
C PHE A 6 -4.20 18.89 -12.50
N THR A 7 -4.77 18.10 -13.39
CA THR A 7 -5.36 16.79 -13.07
C THR A 7 -4.33 15.71 -13.37
N THR A 8 -4.14 14.79 -12.44
CA THR A 8 -3.27 13.63 -12.64
C THR A 8 -4.07 12.48 -13.24
N LEU A 9 -3.53 11.87 -14.30
CA LEU A 9 -3.98 10.59 -14.85
C LEU A 9 -2.88 9.55 -14.68
N THR A 10 -3.26 8.30 -14.44
CA THR A 10 -2.34 7.17 -14.32
C THR A 10 -2.64 6.12 -15.38
N GLU A 11 -1.64 5.31 -15.70
CA GLU A 11 -1.84 4.09 -16.49
C GLU A 11 -1.20 2.91 -15.75
N PRO A 12 -1.96 1.87 -15.38
CA PRO A 12 -3.44 1.80 -15.39
C PRO A 12 -4.09 2.82 -14.42
N ASP A 13 -5.39 3.06 -14.59
CA ASP A 13 -6.23 3.85 -13.68
C ASP A 13 -7.44 3.02 -13.20
N PRO A 14 -7.48 2.60 -11.92
CA PRO A 14 -6.47 2.87 -10.88
C PRO A 14 -5.16 2.08 -11.11
N PRO A 15 -4.02 2.55 -10.56
CA PRO A 15 -2.77 1.77 -10.55
C PRO A 15 -2.96 0.45 -9.82
N GLU A 16 -2.29 -0.61 -10.29
CA GLU A 16 -2.36 -1.91 -9.62
C GLU A 16 -1.23 -2.03 -8.60
N VAL A 17 -1.59 -2.45 -7.39
CA VAL A 17 -0.66 -2.58 -6.27
C VAL A 17 -0.71 -4.02 -5.78
N THR A 18 0.45 -4.67 -5.71
CA THR A 18 0.60 -5.98 -5.07
C THR A 18 1.29 -5.81 -3.73
N VAL A 19 0.67 -6.35 -2.69
CA VAL A 19 1.18 -6.34 -1.31
C VAL A 19 1.32 -7.75 -0.78
N ARG A 20 2.22 -7.93 0.17
CA ARG A 20 2.32 -9.12 1.01
C ARG A 20 2.18 -8.73 2.47
N ALA A 21 1.62 -9.62 3.29
CA ALA A 21 1.70 -9.44 4.72
C ALA A 21 3.13 -9.68 5.19
N ASP A 22 3.69 -8.73 5.95
CA ASP A 22 5.05 -8.79 6.49
C ASP A 22 5.00 -9.20 7.97
N ALA A 23 4.13 -8.53 8.74
CA ALA A 23 3.95 -8.80 10.16
C ALA A 23 2.50 -8.57 10.60
N VAL A 24 2.10 -9.26 11.66
CA VAL A 24 0.79 -9.11 12.30
C VAL A 24 1.00 -8.92 13.78
N SER A 25 0.27 -7.98 14.37
CA SER A 25 0.23 -7.71 15.80
C SER A 25 -1.22 -7.49 16.25
N ASP A 26 -1.45 -7.35 17.55
CA ASP A 26 -2.80 -7.13 18.08
C ASP A 26 -3.46 -5.84 17.56
N GLU A 27 -2.68 -4.80 17.24
CA GLU A 27 -3.21 -3.48 16.85
C GLU A 27 -3.13 -3.20 15.35
N LYS A 28 -2.26 -3.92 14.62
CA LYS A 28 -1.99 -3.62 13.21
C LYS A 28 -1.48 -4.81 12.41
N LEU A 29 -1.81 -4.78 11.11
CA LEU A 29 -1.25 -5.59 10.04
C LEU A 29 -0.24 -4.74 9.27
N THR A 30 1.02 -5.14 9.26
CA THR A 30 2.05 -4.52 8.42
C THR A 30 2.08 -5.23 7.07
N LEU A 31 1.75 -4.48 6.02
CA LEU A 31 1.86 -4.89 4.64
C LEU A 31 3.16 -4.38 4.03
N ARG A 32 3.82 -5.17 3.22
CA ARG A 32 4.92 -4.74 2.36
C ARG A 32 4.42 -4.65 0.93
N LEU A 33 4.67 -3.52 0.28
CA LEU A 33 4.44 -3.38 -1.14
C LEU A 33 5.53 -4.16 -1.90
N THR A 34 5.11 -5.11 -2.72
CA THR A 34 6.04 -5.94 -3.50
C THR A 34 6.06 -5.61 -4.97
N ASP A 35 4.98 -5.02 -5.48
CA ASP A 35 4.90 -4.56 -6.85
C ASP A 35 3.93 -3.39 -6.99
N LEU A 36 4.23 -2.48 -7.91
CA LEU A 36 3.37 -1.37 -8.32
C LEU A 36 3.40 -1.28 -9.84
N THR A 37 2.30 -1.70 -10.46
CA THR A 37 2.07 -1.51 -11.90
C THR A 37 1.61 -0.08 -12.12
N LEU A 38 2.56 0.76 -12.52
CA LEU A 38 2.34 2.15 -12.90
C LEU A 38 3.28 2.48 -14.07
N THR A 39 2.74 2.55 -15.28
CA THR A 39 3.51 2.76 -16.51
C THR A 39 3.61 4.23 -16.91
N ASP A 40 2.58 5.02 -16.60
CA ASP A 40 2.51 6.42 -16.96
C ASP A 40 1.83 7.25 -15.84
N VAL A 41 2.32 8.47 -15.62
CA VAL A 41 1.70 9.48 -14.76
C VAL A 41 1.68 10.80 -15.53
N SER A 42 0.52 11.16 -16.05
CA SER A 42 0.36 12.35 -16.87
C SER A 42 -0.32 13.48 -16.09
N PHE A 43 0.23 14.69 -16.18
CA PHE A 43 -0.37 15.89 -15.58
C PHE A 43 -1.06 16.72 -16.66
N LEU A 44 -2.39 16.64 -16.71
CA LEU A 44 -3.21 17.40 -17.63
C LEU A 44 -3.49 18.80 -17.06
N PRO A 45 -3.19 19.88 -17.78
CA PRO A 45 -3.50 21.22 -17.32
C PRO A 45 -5.01 21.41 -17.18
N SER A 46 -5.47 21.82 -16.01
CA SER A 46 -6.89 22.14 -15.73
C SER A 46 -7.14 23.66 -15.71
N SER A 47 -6.10 24.49 -15.80
CA SER A 47 -6.19 25.94 -15.95
C SER A 47 -5.43 26.46 -17.18
N ALA A 48 -5.88 27.59 -17.74
CA ALA A 48 -5.24 28.20 -18.91
C ALA A 48 -3.76 28.57 -18.67
N ALA A 49 -3.43 28.97 -17.42
CA ALA A 49 -2.06 29.28 -17.03
C ALA A 49 -1.15 28.03 -16.94
N ALA A 50 -1.74 26.83 -16.82
CA ALA A 50 -1.01 25.57 -16.76
C ALA A 50 -0.69 24.99 -18.15
N VAL A 51 -1.38 25.42 -19.22
CA VAL A 51 -1.21 24.89 -20.59
C VAL A 51 0.25 24.92 -21.09
N PRO A 52 1.02 26.01 -20.93
CA PRO A 52 2.41 26.05 -21.41
C PRO A 52 3.32 25.03 -20.72
N VAL A 53 3.05 24.75 -19.44
CA VAL A 53 3.80 23.78 -18.63
C VAL A 53 3.28 22.36 -18.85
N GLY A 54 2.01 22.21 -19.23
CA GLY A 54 1.34 20.94 -19.52
C GLY A 54 2.02 20.12 -20.63
N ILE A 55 2.56 20.79 -21.65
CA ILE A 55 3.30 20.09 -22.72
C ILE A 55 4.60 19.49 -22.17
N VAL A 56 5.29 20.20 -21.29
CA VAL A 56 6.53 19.73 -20.67
C VAL A 56 6.23 18.62 -19.66
N SER A 57 5.14 18.72 -18.90
CA SER A 57 4.75 17.69 -17.93
C SER A 57 4.38 16.37 -18.60
N MET A 58 3.78 16.38 -19.79
CA MET A 58 3.52 15.17 -20.58
C MET A 58 4.81 14.44 -20.98
N LEU A 59 5.91 15.15 -21.26
CA LEU A 59 7.20 14.52 -21.56
C LEU A 59 7.83 13.83 -20.35
N LEU A 60 7.43 14.23 -19.15
CA LEU A 60 7.91 13.68 -17.88
C LEU A 60 7.07 12.50 -17.40
N SER A 61 6.08 12.05 -18.17
CA SER A 61 5.07 11.13 -17.66
C SER A 61 5.62 9.76 -17.25
N LYS A 62 6.42 9.14 -18.13
CA LYS A 62 7.10 7.86 -17.85
C LYS A 62 8.20 7.99 -16.79
N PRO A 63 9.08 9.02 -16.82
CA PRO A 63 10.02 9.27 -15.73
C PRO A 63 9.33 9.44 -14.37
N ALA A 64 8.20 10.17 -14.34
CA ALA A 64 7.42 10.36 -13.12
C ALA A 64 6.85 9.03 -12.61
N ALA A 65 6.27 8.21 -13.48
CA ALA A 65 5.82 6.87 -13.12
C ALA A 65 6.95 6.01 -12.55
N SER A 66 8.14 6.05 -13.16
CA SER A 66 9.31 5.34 -12.66
C SER A 66 9.77 5.83 -11.29
N ALA A 67 9.79 7.14 -11.07
CA ALA A 67 10.16 7.72 -9.79
C ALA A 67 9.16 7.36 -8.69
N VAL A 68 7.86 7.34 -9.01
CA VAL A 68 6.81 6.89 -8.09
C VAL A 68 7.01 5.42 -7.72
N ARG A 69 7.27 4.53 -8.70
CA ARG A 69 7.58 3.11 -8.42
C ARG A 69 8.78 2.96 -7.48
N GLN A 70 9.89 3.63 -7.78
CA GLN A 70 11.09 3.59 -6.93
C GLN A 70 10.86 4.14 -5.52
N PHE A 71 10.02 5.15 -5.36
CA PHE A 71 9.70 5.69 -4.04
C PHE A 71 8.99 4.66 -3.14
N PHE A 72 8.16 3.80 -3.75
CA PHE A 72 7.37 2.79 -3.06
C PHE A 72 8.05 1.42 -2.93
N GLU A 73 9.16 1.17 -3.63
CA GLU A 73 9.95 -0.05 -3.47
C GLU A 73 10.32 -0.29 -1.99
N ASP A 74 10.05 -1.51 -1.51
CA ASP A 74 10.28 -1.99 -0.13
C ASP A 74 9.59 -1.19 0.98
N ARG A 75 8.60 -0.35 0.65
CA ARG A 75 7.82 0.36 1.67
C ARG A 75 6.83 -0.56 2.36
N THR A 76 6.69 -0.34 3.67
CA THR A 76 5.68 -0.97 4.49
C THR A 76 4.55 -0.01 4.82
N LEU A 77 3.33 -0.52 4.83
CA LEU A 77 2.11 0.18 5.24
C LEU A 77 1.53 -0.53 6.47
N ASP A 78 1.26 0.23 7.53
CA ASP A 78 0.57 -0.28 8.70
C ASP A 78 -0.94 -0.04 8.56
N LEU A 79 -1.70 -1.13 8.47
CA LEU A 79 -3.16 -1.09 8.51
C LEU A 79 -3.62 -1.36 9.96
N PRO A 80 -4.37 -0.44 10.58
CA PRO A 80 -4.93 -0.69 11.91
C PRO A 80 -5.93 -1.85 11.84
N ILE A 81 -5.97 -2.65 12.90
CA ILE A 81 -6.97 -3.69 13.08
C ILE A 81 -7.95 -3.19 14.15
N ASP A 82 -9.18 -2.93 13.75
CA ASP A 82 -10.22 -2.37 14.64
C ASP A 82 -10.59 -3.30 15.81
N GLN A 83 -10.28 -4.59 15.69
CA GLN A 83 -10.52 -5.59 16.71
C GLN A 83 -9.22 -6.32 17.06
N LEU A 84 -8.78 -6.14 18.31
CA LEU A 84 -7.59 -6.82 18.86
C LEU A 84 -7.66 -8.32 18.53
N LEU A 85 -6.63 -8.83 17.86
CA LEU A 85 -6.52 -10.25 17.53
C LEU A 85 -6.40 -11.14 18.79
N ARG A 86 -6.09 -10.52 19.94
CA ARG A 86 -5.89 -11.18 21.24
C ARG A 86 -4.90 -12.33 21.10
N THR A 87 -3.76 -12.03 20.50
CA THR A 87 -2.67 -12.99 20.31
C THR A 87 -1.94 -13.31 21.62
N SER A 88 -2.32 -12.70 22.74
CA SER A 88 -1.74 -12.94 24.05
C SER A 88 -2.76 -13.44 25.06
N PHE A 89 -2.42 -14.52 25.78
CA PHE A 89 -3.29 -15.14 26.78
C PHE A 89 -2.54 -15.42 28.08
N PRO A 90 -3.15 -15.17 29.26
CA PRO A 90 -2.54 -15.53 30.53
C PRO A 90 -2.53 -17.07 30.72
N ALA A 91 -1.39 -17.61 31.16
CA ALA A 91 -1.18 -19.00 31.53
C ALA A 91 -0.46 -19.08 32.89
N GLY A 92 -1.23 -18.94 33.97
CA GLY A 92 -0.68 -18.84 35.34
C GLY A 92 0.05 -17.51 35.53
N ASP A 93 1.29 -17.57 36.04
CA ASP A 93 2.16 -16.39 36.20
C ASP A 93 2.89 -15.99 34.91
N THR A 94 2.55 -16.62 33.78
CA THR A 94 3.21 -16.45 32.48
C THR A 94 2.22 -15.97 31.42
N GLU A 95 2.72 -15.26 30.41
CA GLU A 95 1.95 -14.81 29.26
C GLU A 95 2.32 -15.67 28.05
N VAL A 96 1.33 -16.30 27.41
CA VAL A 96 1.52 -17.10 26.18
C VAL A 96 1.20 -16.23 24.98
N LYS A 97 2.15 -16.09 24.05
CA LYS A 97 1.98 -15.33 22.82
C LYS A 97 1.85 -16.25 21.63
N VAL A 98 0.82 -16.00 20.84
CA VAL A 98 0.43 -16.73 19.63
C VAL A 98 0.74 -15.85 18.43
N ARG A 99 1.85 -16.09 17.76
CA ARG A 99 2.25 -15.34 16.56
C ARG A 99 1.87 -16.11 15.31
N LEU A 100 1.52 -15.37 14.24
CA LEU A 100 1.48 -15.92 12.89
C LEU A 100 2.84 -15.70 12.21
N ASP A 101 3.59 -16.78 12.04
CA ASP A 101 4.78 -16.81 11.22
C ASP A 101 4.40 -16.95 9.74
N ARG A 102 5.05 -16.15 8.90
CA ARG A 102 4.80 -16.07 7.45
C ARG A 102 3.32 -15.79 7.15
N PRO A 103 2.80 -14.63 7.56
CA PRO A 103 1.42 -14.28 7.27
C PRO A 103 1.20 -14.20 5.75
N GLU A 104 0.09 -14.77 5.29
CA GLU A 104 -0.36 -14.79 3.91
C GLU A 104 -1.73 -14.11 3.82
N LEU A 105 -1.94 -13.35 2.75
CA LEU A 105 -3.21 -12.70 2.46
C LEU A 105 -4.03 -13.59 1.52
N GLY A 106 -5.27 -13.85 1.89
CA GLY A 106 -6.26 -14.53 1.07
C GLY A 106 -7.56 -13.74 1.00
N SER A 107 -8.48 -14.18 0.14
CA SER A 107 -9.85 -13.67 0.10
C SER A 107 -10.83 -14.83 0.16
N HIS A 108 -11.81 -14.73 1.05
CA HIS A 108 -12.92 -15.68 1.11
C HIS A 108 -14.23 -14.91 1.17
N LYS A 109 -15.09 -15.11 0.16
CA LYS A 109 -16.40 -14.45 0.06
C LYS A 109 -16.32 -12.91 0.18
N GLY A 110 -15.25 -12.31 -0.37
CA GLY A 110 -15.03 -10.87 -0.32
C GLY A 110 -14.45 -10.34 1.00
N MET A 111 -14.17 -11.21 1.97
CA MET A 111 -13.45 -10.84 3.19
C MET A 111 -11.95 -11.11 3.02
N LEU A 112 -11.14 -10.13 3.38
CA LEU A 112 -9.69 -10.31 3.49
C LEU A 112 -9.42 -11.27 4.65
N MET A 113 -8.71 -12.35 4.35
CA MET A 113 -8.27 -13.33 5.34
C MET A 113 -6.76 -13.22 5.51
N ILE A 114 -6.31 -13.35 6.76
CA ILE A 114 -4.90 -13.49 7.10
C ILE A 114 -4.72 -14.89 7.64
N SER A 115 -3.86 -15.68 7.02
CA SER A 115 -3.49 -17.02 7.46
C SER A 115 -1.98 -17.12 7.65
N GLY A 116 -1.51 -18.11 8.39
CA GLY A 116 -0.07 -18.30 8.60
C GLY A 116 0.21 -19.52 9.46
N THR A 117 1.48 -19.82 9.65
CA THR A 117 1.88 -20.87 10.58
C THR A 117 1.85 -20.30 11.99
N VAL A 118 1.11 -20.91 12.90
CA VAL A 118 1.07 -20.45 14.29
C VAL A 118 2.34 -20.88 15.02
N SER A 119 3.02 -19.94 15.67
CA SER A 119 4.04 -20.22 16.68
C SER A 119 3.57 -19.76 18.05
N VAL A 120 3.88 -20.57 19.07
CA VAL A 120 3.52 -20.34 20.46
C VAL A 120 4.79 -20.26 21.29
N SER A 121 4.96 -19.19 22.04
CA SER A 121 6.10 -18.96 22.95
C SER A 121 5.66 -18.40 24.28
#